data_AF-A0ABD5LPJ7-F1
#
_entry.id   AF-A0ABD5LPJ7-F1
#
_cell.length_a   1.000
_cell.length_b   1.000
_cell.length_c   1.000
_cell.angle_alpha   90.00
_cell.angle_beta   90.00
_cell.angle_gamma   90.00
#
_symmetry.space_group_name_H-M   'P 1'
#
loop_
_entity.id
_entity.type
_entity.pdbx_description
1 polymer ?
#
loop_
_entity_poly.entity_id
_entity_poly.type
_entity_poly.pdbx_seq_one_letter_code
_entity_poly.pdbx_strand_id
1 'polypeptide(L)' 'MTHHDQKQKAPRERRVPVALRGATVMEGFRENLFDAANRSGMTPNEFVLQAAAEKLKATGRNFSGLFAPGDLKTMECR' A
#
# COMPACT_ATOMS: atom_id res chain seq x y z
N MET A 1 -45.53 4.69 -5.96
CA MET A 1 -44.36 4.16 -6.70
C MET A 1 -43.12 4.83 -6.12
N THR A 2 -42.56 4.28 -5.05
CA THR A 2 -41.36 4.81 -4.39
C THR A 2 -40.15 4.04 -4.91
N HIS A 3 -39.43 4.65 -5.85
CA HIS A 3 -38.15 4.15 -6.33
C HIS A 3 -37.12 4.28 -5.19
N HIS A 4 -36.83 3.17 -4.52
CA HIS A 4 -35.63 3.04 -3.70
C HIS A 4 -34.45 2.87 -4.67
N ASP A 5 -33.76 3.98 -4.93
CA ASP A 5 -32.48 3.99 -5.62
C ASP A 5 -31.44 3.31 -4.70
N GLN A 6 -31.35 1.98 -4.81
CA GLN A 6 -30.27 1.23 -4.19
C GLN A 6 -28.99 1.53 -4.97
N LYS A 7 -28.30 2.59 -4.55
CA LYS A 7 -26.95 2.91 -4.98
C LYS A 7 -26.06 1.71 -4.62
N GLN A 8 -25.87 0.81 -5.60
CA GLN A 8 -25.07 -0.40 -5.46
C GLN A 8 -23.69 0.00 -4.94
N LYS A 9 -23.40 -0.37 -3.70
CA LYS A 9 -22.09 -0.18 -3.08
C LYS A 9 -21.11 -0.98 -3.93
N ALA A 10 -20.24 -0.29 -4.67
CA ALA A 10 -19.23 -0.93 -5.51
C ALA A 10 -18.51 -2.04 -4.71
N PRO A 11 -18.23 -3.20 -5.32
CA PRO A 11 -17.57 -4.31 -4.63
C PRO A 11 -16.30 -3.81 -3.96
N ARG A 12 -16.18 -4.02 -2.64
CA ARG A 12 -14.97 -3.63 -1.89
C ARG A 12 -13.79 -4.40 -2.48
N GLU A 13 -12.72 -3.69 -2.83
CA GLU A 13 -11.50 -4.30 -3.36
C GLU A 13 -11.00 -5.38 -2.38
N ARG A 14 -10.71 -6.58 -2.89
CA ARG A 14 -10.34 -7.74 -2.07
C ARG A 14 -8.86 -7.69 -1.74
N ARG A 15 -8.51 -7.89 -0.47
CA ARG A 15 -7.11 -8.07 -0.03
C ARG A 15 -6.55 -9.37 -0.63
N VAL A 16 -5.36 -9.29 -1.22
CA VAL A 16 -4.64 -10.44 -1.78
C VAL A 16 -3.22 -10.50 -1.22
N PRO A 17 -2.69 -11.70 -0.90
CA PRO A 17 -1.31 -11.82 -0.46
C PRO A 17 -0.34 -11.55 -1.60
N VAL A 18 0.78 -10.90 -1.30
CA VAL A 18 1.89 -10.71 -2.23
C VAL A 18 3.12 -11.41 -1.65
N ALA A 19 3.64 -12.41 -2.38
CA ALA A 19 4.89 -13.07 -2.07
C ALA A 19 5.90 -12.74 -3.18
N LEU A 20 6.91 -11.92 -2.87
CA LEU A 20 7.99 -11.60 -3.80
C LEU A 20 8.97 -12.79 -3.83
N ARG A 21 8.94 -13.57 -4.91
CA ARG A 21 9.90 -14.67 -5.12
C ARG A 21 11.30 -14.09 -5.36
N GLY A 22 12.32 -14.63 -4.70
CA GLY A 22 13.73 -14.28 -4.94
C GLY A 22 14.25 -13.05 -4.17
N ALA A 23 13.67 -12.73 -3.01
CA ALA A 23 14.13 -11.62 -2.17
C ALA A 23 15.51 -11.91 -1.53
N THR A 24 16.58 -11.76 -2.31
CA THR A 24 17.95 -11.70 -1.82
C THR A 24 18.49 -10.30 -2.07
N VAL A 25 18.91 -9.65 -0.99
CA VAL A 25 19.39 -8.27 -0.99
C VAL A 25 20.79 -8.23 -0.39
N MET A 26 21.53 -7.16 -0.68
CA MET A 26 22.82 -6.93 -0.04
C MET A 26 22.63 -6.70 1.46
N GLU A 27 23.60 -7.12 2.26
CA GLU A 27 23.56 -7.03 3.73
C GLU A 27 23.29 -5.61 4.22
N GLY A 28 24.04 -4.62 3.72
CA GLY A 28 23.83 -3.23 4.10
C GLY A 28 22.43 -2.71 3.76
N PHE A 29 21.81 -3.18 2.67
CA PHE A 29 20.42 -2.82 2.37
C PHE A 29 19.46 -3.44 3.40
N ARG A 30 19.68 -4.70 3.78
CA ARG A 30 18.87 -5.36 4.81
C ARG A 30 18.93 -4.57 6.13
N GLU A 31 20.12 -4.20 6.59
CA GLU A 31 20.26 -3.45 7.85
C GLU A 31 19.54 -2.11 7.80
N ASN A 32 19.78 -1.33 6.73
CA ASN A 32 19.14 -0.02 6.55
C ASN A 32 17.61 -0.13 6.41
N LEU A 33 17.12 -1.19 5.74
CA LEU A 33 15.69 -1.45 5.63
C LEU A 33 15.06 -1.69 7.00
N PHE A 34 15.66 -2.55 7.81
CA PHE A 34 15.13 -2.87 9.14
C PHE A 34 15.19 -1.65 10.07
N ASP A 35 16.29 -0.90 10.04
CA ASP A 35 16.43 0.34 10.80
C ASP A 35 15.39 1.39 10.40
N ALA A 36 15.20 1.62 9.09
CA ALA A 36 14.18 2.56 8.60
C ALA A 36 12.74 2.12 8.93
N ALA A 37 12.45 0.82 8.82
CA ALA A 37 11.15 0.27 9.20
C ALA A 37 10.88 0.45 10.71
N ASN A 38 11.86 0.14 11.56
CA ASN A 38 11.78 0.32 13.00
C ASN A 38 11.55 1.79 13.40
N ARG A 39 12.29 2.73 12.80
CA ARG A 39 12.09 4.18 13.03
C ARG A 39 10.71 4.67 12.62
N SER A 40 10.12 4.04 11.61
CA SER A 40 8.79 4.38 11.10
C SER A 40 7.66 3.69 11.88
N GLY A 41 7.98 2.83 12.84
CA GLY A 41 7.00 2.01 13.56
C GLY A 41 6.28 0.99 12.68
N MET A 42 6.92 0.57 11.57
CA MET A 42 6.36 -0.34 10.58
C MET A 42 7.15 -1.66 10.56
N THR A 43 6.49 -2.75 10.17
CA THR A 43 7.22 -3.96 9.81
C THR A 43 8.00 -3.74 8.51
N PRO A 44 9.13 -4.44 8.27
CA PRO A 44 9.86 -4.32 7.00
C PRO A 44 9.00 -4.59 5.76
N ASN A 45 8.03 -5.51 5.87
CA ASN A 45 7.10 -5.79 4.78
C ASN A 45 6.18 -4.58 4.51
N GLU A 46 5.65 -3.95 5.57
CA GLU A 46 4.82 -2.75 5.42
C GLU A 46 5.61 -1.61 4.82
N PHE A 47 6.84 -1.40 5.28
CA PHE A 47 7.73 -0.36 4.78
C PHE A 47 8.02 -0.52 3.27
N VAL A 48 8.34 -1.74 2.83
CA VAL A 48 8.60 -2.01 1.40
C VAL A 48 7.35 -1.80 0.56
N LEU A 49 6.20 -2.28 1.02
CA LEU A 49 4.93 -2.12 0.31
C LEU A 49 4.52 -0.64 0.23
N GLN A 50 4.76 0.14 1.29
CA GLN A 50 4.53 1.58 1.34
C GLN A 50 5.39 2.32 0.32
N ALA A 51 6.71 2.07 0.33
CA ALA A 51 7.62 2.65 -0.65
C ALA A 51 7.29 2.26 -2.10
N ALA A 52 6.89 1.00 -2.32
CA ALA A 52 6.44 0.54 -3.63
C ALA A 52 5.16 1.25 -4.07
N ALA A 53 4.20 1.43 -3.17
CA ALA A 53 2.94 2.12 -3.45
C ALA A 53 3.16 3.59 -3.82
N GLU A 54 4.04 4.29 -3.11
CA GLU A 54 4.44 5.66 -3.41
C GLU A 54 5.04 5.78 -4.81
N LYS A 55 5.96 4.85 -5.15
CA LYS A 55 6.56 4.79 -6.49
C LYS A 55 5.51 4.52 -7.57
N LEU A 56 4.57 3.59 -7.34
CA LEU A 56 3.49 3.28 -8.28
C LEU A 56 2.57 4.49 -8.49
N LYS A 57 2.20 5.22 -7.43
CA LYS A 57 1.45 6.48 -7.52
C LYS A 57 2.20 7.54 -8.33
N ALA A 58 3.48 7.73 -8.07
CA ALA A 58 4.32 8.67 -8.83
C ALA A 58 4.36 8.34 -10.35
N THR A 59 4.18 7.08 -10.72
CA THR A 59 4.06 6.64 -12.13
C THR A 59 2.64 6.73 -12.71
N GLY A 60 1.69 7.32 -11.99
CA GLY A 60 0.31 7.52 -12.45
C GLY A 60 -0.61 6.31 -12.24
N ARG A 61 -0.22 5.31 -11.44
CA ARG A 61 -1.08 4.14 -11.16
C ARG A 61 -2.07 4.46 -10.05
N ASN A 62 -3.34 4.12 -10.30
CA ASN A 62 -4.43 4.29 -9.35
C ASN A 62 -4.86 2.94 -8.75
N PHE A 63 -5.01 2.91 -7.43
CA PHE A 63 -5.50 1.76 -6.66
C PHE A 63 -6.21 2.27 -5.40
N SER A 64 -7.14 1.50 -4.83
CA SER A 64 -8.04 2.05 -3.80
C SER A 64 -7.36 2.30 -2.45
N GLY A 65 -6.23 1.64 -2.20
CA GLY A 65 -5.39 1.78 -1.02
C GLY A 65 -4.34 0.67 -0.96
N LEU A 66 -3.42 0.75 0.01
CA LEU A 66 -2.35 -0.22 0.16
C LEU A 66 -2.71 -1.37 1.10
N PHE A 67 -3.01 -1.06 2.37
CA PHE A 67 -3.46 -2.04 3.37
C PHE A 67 -4.96 -1.91 3.65
N ALA A 68 -5.47 -0.67 3.65
CA ALA A 68 -6.86 -0.30 3.74
C ALA A 68 -7.22 0.75 2.67
N PRO A 69 -8.51 0.84 2.26
CA PRO A 69 -8.95 1.86 1.32
C PRO A 69 -8.66 3.27 1.86
N GLY A 70 -7.98 4.09 1.07
CA GLY A 70 -7.67 5.49 1.42
C GLY A 70 -6.31 5.73 2.09
N ASP A 71 -5.52 4.70 2.42
CA ASP A 71 -4.20 4.85 3.08
C ASP A 71 -3.25 5.85 2.38
N LEU A 72 -3.39 6.00 1.07
CA LEU A 72 -2.53 6.83 0.25
C LEU A 72 -3.16 8.15 -0.17
N LYS A 73 -4.41 8.43 0.23
CA LYS A 73 -5.10 9.70 -0.08
C LYS A 73 -4.61 10.86 0.78
N THR A 74 -3.95 10.58 1.90
CA THR A 74 -3.37 11.57 2.81
C THR A 74 -2.03 12.15 2.34
N MET A 75 -1.42 11.60 1.28
CA MET A 75 -0.12 12.06 0.78
C MET A 75 -0.18 13.17 -0.28
N GLU A 76 -1.38 13.55 -0.74
CA GLU A 76 -1.59 14.59 -1.75
C GLU A 76 -1.79 16.00 -1.15
N CYS A 77 -1.77 16.16 0.18
CA CYS A 77 -1.95 17.45 0.88
C CYS A 77 -0.65 18.05 1.45
N ARG A 78 0.52 17.79 0.86
CA ARG A 78 1.79 18.41 1.30
C ARG A 78 2.48 19.18 0.19
#